data_AF-A0A1B3M450-F1
#
_entry.id   AF-A0A1B3M450-F1
#
_cell.length_a   1.000
_cell.length_b   1.000
_cell.length_c   1.000
_cell.angle_alpha   90.00
_cell.angle_beta   90.00
_cell.angle_gamma   90.00
#
_symmetry.space_group_name_H-M   'P 1'
#
loop_
_entity.id
_entity.type
_entity.pdbx_description
1 polymer ?
#
loop_
_entity_poly.entity_id
_entity_poly.type
_entity_poly.pdbx_seq_one_letter_code
_entity_poly.pdbx_strand_id
1 'polypeptide(L)'
;MRTRCFLLPRNAIRGFALAGWLGLVAGFALAQPLDVFTPRPTGVQHDTRPANALYLHNRHIATFRASLLGDSPADRVELARVALAEALRNAERPTVTHTATPDSVRFELNGRTVFFLVAADTGTPRPEAALEPTSRDVQVRLEKAVAEAAELRDRLRIATDLLVCLGASLLASTLVSGTLQLRERVAQRIHAALHRPASATAGARLVAIFSEHAHVACRLVTNAAAWVIVLLILDTWVTFVLLQFAWTRPWGEQSSTWMREVLHHFASATAAAVPGLVVAGLIFAIARMVSRANAAFLHRVQSGDVQLAWLDAHTALPNRRVCDTVLWLFAVAMAYPYLPGAETEAFRALSVMTGLMLSLGASSAVGQALSGLSLMYSRSLRVGQHVKIGETEGTVVALGMFTTRLHTPAGDDVSLPNKLIFGLPIRHLTPSSGQGMTDPQAARRDDMGRPL
;
A
#
# COMPACT_ATOMS: atom_id res chain seq x y z
N MET A 1 11.05 2.39 25.21
CA MET A 1 10.68 3.76 24.77
C MET A 1 9.17 3.89 24.76
N ARG A 2 8.60 4.67 25.70
CA ARG A 2 7.16 4.95 25.79
C ARG A 2 6.81 5.99 24.72
N THR A 3 6.26 5.56 23.59
CA THR A 3 5.59 6.45 22.65
C THR A 3 4.31 6.96 23.33
N ARG A 4 4.40 8.13 23.98
CA ARG A 4 3.23 8.93 24.37
C ARG A 4 2.53 9.34 23.08
N CYS A 5 1.65 8.48 22.59
CA CYS A 5 0.71 8.85 21.55
C CYS A 5 -0.19 9.94 22.14
N PHE A 6 -0.20 11.10 21.50
CA PHE A 6 -0.97 12.28 21.85
C PHE A 6 -2.47 11.95 21.75
N LEU A 7 -3.02 11.33 22.81
CA LEU A 7 -4.44 11.08 22.96
C LEU A 7 -5.09 12.42 23.33
N LEU A 8 -5.51 13.17 22.31
CA LEU A 8 -6.46 14.26 22.48
C LEU A 8 -7.66 13.74 23.31
N PRO A 9 -8.09 14.48 24.35
CA PRO A 9 -9.17 14.01 25.22
C PRO A 9 -10.44 13.77 24.39
N ARG A 10 -11.04 12.58 24.57
CA ARG A 10 -12.25 12.06 23.88
C ARG A 10 -13.39 13.07 23.74
N ASN A 11 -13.51 14.00 24.69
CA ASN A 11 -14.57 15.00 24.72
C ASN A 11 -14.24 16.25 23.88
N ALA A 12 -12.96 16.58 23.72
CA ALA A 12 -12.52 17.72 22.90
C ALA A 12 -12.72 17.45 21.41
N ILE A 13 -12.42 16.23 20.93
CA ILE A 13 -12.61 15.87 19.51
C ILE A 13 -14.10 15.87 19.13
N ARG A 14 -14.99 15.42 20.02
CA ARG A 14 -16.44 15.40 19.79
C ARG A 14 -17.05 16.81 19.73
N GLY A 15 -16.64 17.68 20.65
CA GLY A 15 -17.08 19.08 20.68
C GLY A 15 -16.55 19.88 19.49
N PHE A 16 -15.26 19.77 19.17
CA PHE A 16 -14.65 20.47 18.04
C PHE A 16 -15.12 19.95 16.69
N ALA A 17 -15.32 18.64 16.55
CA ALA A 17 -15.95 18.10 15.36
C ALA A 17 -17.32 18.74 15.23
N LEU A 18 -18.26 18.51 16.16
CA LEU A 18 -19.65 18.96 16.02
C LEU A 18 -19.77 20.46 15.77
N ALA A 19 -18.95 21.29 16.44
CA ALA A 19 -18.87 22.73 16.17
C ALA A 19 -18.32 23.06 14.78
N GLY A 20 -17.32 22.32 14.28
CA GLY A 20 -16.80 22.45 12.92
C GLY A 20 -17.80 22.01 11.84
N TRP A 21 -18.55 20.93 12.06
CA TRP A 21 -19.63 20.47 11.18
C TRP A 21 -20.76 21.49 11.13
N LEU A 22 -21.17 22.02 12.29
CA LEU A 22 -22.17 23.09 12.38
C LEU A 22 -21.70 24.40 11.71
N GLY A 23 -20.42 24.75 11.86
CA GLY A 23 -19.83 25.92 11.19
C GLY A 23 -19.77 25.78 9.67
N LEU A 24 -19.47 24.58 9.15
CA LEU A 24 -19.50 24.30 7.71
C LEU A 24 -20.92 24.34 7.15
N VAL A 25 -21.90 23.72 7.83
CA VAL A 25 -23.31 23.76 7.42
C VAL A 25 -23.85 25.19 7.47
N ALA A 26 -23.53 25.97 8.50
CA ALA A 26 -23.87 27.38 8.57
C ALA A 26 -23.20 28.20 7.46
N GLY A 27 -21.94 27.88 7.13
CA GLY A 27 -21.22 28.49 6.01
C GLY A 27 -21.86 28.21 4.65
N PHE A 28 -22.28 26.96 4.39
CA PHE A 28 -22.98 26.59 3.16
C PHE A 28 -24.41 27.16 3.10
N ALA A 29 -25.10 27.27 4.24
CA ALA A 29 -26.39 27.93 4.33
C ALA A 29 -26.28 29.45 4.11
N LEU A 30 -25.22 30.10 4.57
CA LEU A 30 -24.92 31.51 4.32
C LEU A 30 -24.39 31.77 2.89
N ALA A 31 -23.88 30.74 2.21
CA ALA A 31 -23.50 30.79 0.79
C ALA A 31 -24.72 30.68 -0.15
N GLN A 32 -25.92 30.41 0.38
CA GLN A 32 -27.15 30.72 -0.35
C GLN A 32 -27.18 32.24 -0.59
N PRO A 33 -27.56 32.74 -1.77
CA PRO A 33 -27.83 34.15 -1.95
C PRO A 33 -29.08 34.50 -1.12
N LEU A 34 -28.88 34.83 0.16
CA LEU A 34 -29.85 35.59 0.92
C LEU A 34 -29.91 36.95 0.22
N ASP A 35 -31.06 37.25 -0.41
CA ASP A 35 -31.37 38.48 -1.17
C ASP A 35 -31.12 39.79 -0.38
N VAL A 36 -29.87 40.11 -0.09
CA VAL A 36 -29.41 41.38 0.49
C VAL A 36 -28.57 42.17 -0.50
N PHE A 37 -28.12 41.55 -1.60
CA PHE A 37 -27.47 42.28 -2.70
C PHE A 37 -28.48 42.63 -3.79
N THR A 38 -28.94 43.88 -3.72
CA THR A 38 -29.49 44.61 -4.87
C THR A 38 -28.54 44.44 -6.08
N PRO A 39 -29.03 44.04 -7.26
CA PRO A 39 -28.16 43.85 -8.41
C PRO A 39 -27.67 45.22 -8.89
N ARG A 40 -26.38 45.49 -8.73
CA ARG A 40 -25.71 46.61 -9.39
C ARG A 40 -25.26 46.12 -10.78
N PRO A 41 -25.74 46.72 -11.88
CA PRO A 41 -25.37 46.27 -13.21
C PRO A 41 -24.05 46.92 -13.59
N THR A 42 -22.91 46.30 -13.27
CA THR A 42 -21.63 46.56 -13.96
C THR A 42 -20.57 45.57 -13.48
N GLY A 43 -20.00 44.81 -14.41
CA GLY A 43 -18.78 44.04 -14.18
C GLY A 43 -18.78 42.74 -14.96
N VAL A 44 -18.07 42.73 -16.09
CA VAL A 44 -17.78 41.54 -16.89
C VAL A 44 -17.19 40.47 -15.97
N GLN A 45 -18.00 39.47 -15.61
CA GLN A 45 -17.52 38.29 -14.92
C GLN A 45 -16.61 37.52 -15.89
N HIS A 46 -15.34 37.38 -15.55
CA HIS A 46 -14.44 36.41 -16.19
C HIS A 46 -14.90 35.00 -15.77
N ASP A 47 -15.97 34.51 -16.41
CA ASP A 47 -16.36 33.12 -16.36
C ASP A 47 -15.43 32.36 -17.31
N THR A 48 -14.64 31.42 -16.79
CA THR A 48 -13.86 30.44 -17.59
C THR A 48 -14.74 29.43 -18.32
N ARG A 49 -16.04 29.74 -18.47
CA ARG A 49 -17.04 28.90 -19.11
C ARG A 49 -17.00 29.11 -20.62
N PRO A 50 -17.24 28.07 -21.44
CA PRO A 50 -17.28 28.21 -22.89
C PRO A 50 -18.32 29.24 -23.30
N ALA A 51 -17.94 30.24 -24.12
CA ALA A 51 -18.85 31.31 -24.56
C ALA A 51 -20.06 30.80 -25.37
N ASN A 52 -20.02 29.55 -25.81
CA ASN A 52 -21.06 28.89 -26.59
C ASN A 52 -21.91 27.91 -25.76
N ALA A 53 -21.73 27.86 -24.43
CA ALA A 53 -22.48 26.98 -23.54
C ALA A 53 -23.42 27.77 -22.64
N LEU A 54 -24.70 27.40 -22.65
CA LEU A 54 -25.72 27.99 -21.80
C LEU A 54 -25.74 27.29 -20.43
N TYR A 55 -25.60 28.10 -19.38
CA TYR A 55 -25.72 27.67 -18.00
C TYR A 55 -26.86 28.42 -17.31
N LEU A 56 -27.61 27.71 -16.46
CA LEU A 56 -28.48 28.34 -15.46
C LEU A 56 -27.85 28.08 -14.09
N HIS A 57 -27.43 29.16 -13.42
CA HIS A 57 -26.66 29.11 -12.18
C HIS A 57 -25.34 28.31 -12.34
N ASN A 58 -25.35 27.03 -11.95
CA ASN A 58 -24.20 26.14 -12.02
C ASN A 58 -24.49 24.82 -12.77
N ARG A 59 -25.64 24.72 -13.45
CA ARG A 59 -26.03 23.56 -14.25
C ARG A 59 -25.90 23.89 -15.74
N HIS A 60 -25.19 23.04 -16.47
CA HIS A 60 -25.09 23.11 -17.93
C HIS A 60 -26.43 22.70 -18.55
N ILE A 61 -26.96 23.52 -19.45
CA ILE A 61 -28.25 23.30 -20.12
C ILE A 61 -28.03 22.78 -21.53
N ALA A 62 -27.35 23.57 -22.37
CA ALA A 62 -27.13 23.27 -23.78
C ALA A 62 -25.82 23.90 -24.27
N THR A 63 -25.26 23.36 -25.35
CA THR A 63 -24.11 23.95 -26.04
C THR A 63 -24.54 24.30 -27.46
N PHE A 64 -24.42 25.56 -27.83
CA PHE A 64 -24.66 26.03 -29.19
C PHE A 64 -23.36 25.90 -30.01
N ARG A 65 -23.46 25.42 -31.24
CA ARG A 65 -22.31 25.27 -32.15
C ARG A 65 -22.56 25.94 -33.49
N ALA A 66 -23.80 26.02 -33.93
CA ALA A 66 -24.18 26.64 -35.19
C ALA A 66 -24.69 28.07 -35.01
N SER A 67 -24.55 28.88 -36.06
CA SER A 67 -25.26 30.17 -36.14
C SER A 67 -26.71 29.93 -36.56
N LEU A 68 -27.63 30.73 -36.02
CA LEU A 68 -29.06 30.65 -36.33
C LEU A 68 -29.60 32.05 -36.57
N LEU A 69 -30.29 32.28 -37.69
CA LEU A 69 -30.87 33.59 -38.06
C LEU A 69 -29.88 34.77 -38.05
N GLY A 70 -28.58 34.50 -38.26
CA GLY A 70 -27.52 35.52 -38.25
C GLY A 70 -26.82 35.67 -36.90
N ASP A 71 -27.35 35.10 -35.83
CA ASP A 71 -26.74 35.16 -34.49
C ASP A 71 -25.61 34.15 -34.36
N SER A 72 -24.47 34.59 -33.81
CA SER A 72 -23.36 33.69 -33.49
C SER A 72 -23.73 32.76 -32.31
N PRO A 73 -23.02 31.63 -32.10
CA PRO A 73 -23.27 30.78 -30.94
C PRO A 73 -23.18 31.52 -29.59
N ALA A 74 -22.32 32.53 -29.48
CA ALA A 74 -22.19 33.34 -28.27
C ALA A 74 -23.40 34.29 -28.10
N ASP A 75 -23.86 34.92 -29.18
CA ASP A 75 -25.04 35.79 -29.14
C ASP A 75 -26.31 34.99 -28.79
N ARG A 76 -26.42 33.76 -29.30
CA ARG A 76 -27.50 32.82 -28.92
C ARG A 76 -27.48 32.48 -27.42
N VAL A 77 -26.30 32.29 -26.80
CA VAL A 77 -26.20 32.10 -25.35
C VAL A 77 -26.73 33.33 -24.61
N GLU A 78 -26.35 34.52 -25.05
CA GLU A 78 -26.75 35.77 -24.40
C GLU A 78 -28.26 36.03 -24.51
N LEU A 79 -28.85 35.84 -25.70
CA LEU A 79 -30.28 35.93 -25.91
C LEU A 79 -31.05 34.91 -25.04
N ALA A 80 -30.57 33.66 -25.01
CA ALA A 80 -31.17 32.62 -24.18
C ALA A 80 -31.08 32.94 -22.69
N ARG A 81 -29.94 33.49 -22.22
CA ARG A 81 -29.73 33.89 -20.82
C ARG A 81 -30.70 34.99 -20.41
N VAL A 82 -30.87 36.02 -21.24
CA VAL A 82 -31.80 37.13 -20.97
C VAL A 82 -33.24 36.62 -20.95
N ALA A 83 -33.64 35.84 -21.96
CA ALA A 83 -35.00 35.27 -22.04
C ALA A 83 -35.31 34.36 -20.85
N LEU A 84 -34.35 33.53 -20.41
CA LEU A 84 -34.51 32.64 -19.26
C LEU A 84 -34.63 33.44 -17.95
N ALA A 85 -33.81 34.47 -17.77
CA ALA A 85 -33.87 35.35 -16.60
C ALA A 85 -35.20 36.11 -16.51
N GLU A 86 -35.77 36.53 -17.65
CA GLU A 86 -37.10 37.15 -17.70
C GLU A 86 -38.23 36.16 -17.42
N ALA A 87 -38.16 34.96 -18.00
CA ALA A 87 -39.19 33.94 -17.80
C ALA A 87 -39.23 33.43 -16.34
N LEU A 88 -38.09 33.41 -15.64
CA LEU A 88 -38.00 33.03 -14.23
C LEU A 88 -38.45 34.13 -13.25
N ARG A 89 -38.45 35.41 -13.66
CA ARG A 89 -38.79 36.52 -12.74
C ARG A 89 -40.20 36.39 -12.15
N ASN A 90 -41.16 35.96 -12.97
CA ASN A 90 -42.59 35.95 -12.62
C ASN A 90 -43.19 34.54 -12.45
N ALA A 91 -42.36 33.49 -12.44
CA ALA A 91 -42.83 32.11 -12.39
C ALA A 91 -42.97 31.61 -10.95
N GLU A 92 -44.21 31.36 -10.50
CA GLU A 92 -44.45 30.63 -9.24
C GLU A 92 -44.21 29.13 -9.38
N ARG A 93 -44.59 28.54 -10.53
CA ARG A 93 -44.35 27.14 -10.89
C ARG A 93 -43.90 27.06 -12.34
N PRO A 94 -42.59 27.04 -12.57
CA PRO A 94 -42.09 27.03 -13.93
C PRO A 94 -42.38 25.70 -14.63
N THR A 95 -43.07 25.76 -15.77
CA THR A 95 -43.34 24.61 -16.65
C THR A 95 -42.51 24.75 -17.91
N VAL A 96 -41.70 23.73 -18.23
CA VAL A 96 -40.92 23.67 -19.45
C VAL A 96 -41.72 22.92 -20.50
N THR A 97 -41.86 23.51 -21.68
CA THR A 97 -42.44 22.87 -22.86
C THR A 97 -41.43 22.91 -23.99
N HIS A 98 -41.42 21.89 -24.84
CA HIS A 98 -40.67 21.95 -26.08
C HIS A 98 -41.58 21.60 -27.26
N THR A 99 -41.30 22.19 -28.41
CA THR A 99 -42.01 21.89 -29.65
C THR A 99 -40.97 21.54 -30.70
N ALA A 100 -41.06 20.32 -31.21
CA ALA A 100 -40.20 19.85 -32.28
C ALA A 100 -40.69 20.41 -33.62
N THR A 101 -39.75 20.96 -34.39
CA THR A 101 -39.89 21.33 -35.80
C THR A 101 -38.91 20.49 -36.61
N PRO A 102 -39.08 20.33 -37.94
CA PRO A 102 -38.25 19.42 -38.74
C PRO A 102 -36.74 19.60 -38.56
N ASP A 103 -36.28 20.85 -38.46
CA ASP A 103 -34.85 21.19 -38.40
C ASP A 103 -34.40 21.79 -37.05
N SER A 104 -35.32 22.01 -36.12
CA SER A 104 -35.03 22.65 -34.84
C SER A 104 -36.02 22.30 -33.76
N VAL A 105 -35.60 22.33 -32.50
CA VAL A 105 -36.48 22.19 -31.34
C VAL A 105 -36.55 23.52 -30.60
N ARG A 106 -37.77 24.03 -30.41
CA ARG A 106 -38.02 25.24 -29.64
C ARG A 106 -38.26 24.89 -28.17
N PHE A 107 -37.55 25.56 -27.26
CA PHE A 107 -37.74 25.43 -25.82
C PHE A 107 -38.47 26.65 -25.27
N GLU A 108 -39.51 26.40 -24.48
CA GLU A 108 -40.37 27.39 -23.88
C GLU A 108 -40.44 27.20 -22.36
N LEU A 109 -40.53 28.32 -21.64
CA LEU A 109 -40.76 28.36 -20.22
C LEU A 109 -42.02 29.19 -19.93
N ASN A 110 -43.05 28.55 -19.38
CA ASN A 110 -44.37 29.15 -19.15
C ASN A 110 -44.96 29.78 -20.43
N GLY A 111 -44.78 29.13 -21.58
CA GLY A 111 -45.25 29.60 -22.89
C GLY A 111 -44.43 30.74 -23.50
N ARG A 112 -43.30 31.15 -22.89
CA ARG A 112 -42.35 32.09 -23.50
C ARG A 112 -41.17 31.33 -24.09
N THR A 113 -40.84 31.59 -25.35
CA THR A 113 -39.66 30.99 -25.99
C THR A 113 -38.38 31.48 -25.32
N VAL A 114 -37.52 30.53 -24.93
CA VAL A 114 -36.23 30.81 -24.30
C VAL A 114 -35.10 30.67 -25.31
N PHE A 115 -35.05 29.55 -26.04
CA PHE A 115 -34.05 29.31 -27.08
C PHE A 115 -34.48 28.21 -28.05
N PHE A 116 -33.73 28.08 -29.14
CA PHE A 116 -33.87 27.03 -30.14
C PHE A 116 -32.61 26.16 -30.15
N LEU A 117 -32.78 24.85 -30.36
CA LEU A 117 -31.70 23.89 -30.58
C LEU A 117 -31.79 23.37 -32.02
N VAL A 118 -30.70 23.42 -32.78
CA VAL A 118 -30.66 22.86 -34.15
C VAL A 118 -29.82 21.60 -34.20
N ALA A 119 -30.03 20.76 -35.23
CA ALA A 119 -29.30 19.50 -35.41
C ALA A 119 -27.77 19.68 -35.32
N ALA A 120 -27.24 20.75 -35.93
CA ALA A 120 -25.82 21.07 -35.94
C ALA A 120 -25.24 21.39 -34.55
N ASP A 121 -26.06 21.71 -33.54
CA ASP A 121 -25.62 21.96 -32.16
C ASP A 121 -25.22 20.66 -31.44
N THR A 122 -25.68 19.49 -31.90
CA THR A 122 -25.40 18.19 -31.26
C THR A 122 -23.91 17.81 -31.29
N GLY A 123 -23.15 18.31 -32.26
CA GLY A 123 -21.72 18.03 -32.39
C GLY A 123 -21.38 16.57 -32.70
N THR A 124 -22.36 15.79 -33.16
CA THR A 124 -22.18 14.38 -33.54
C THR A 124 -22.00 14.24 -35.05
N PRO A 125 -21.41 13.13 -35.54
CA PRO A 125 -21.27 12.88 -36.98
C PRO A 125 -22.61 12.77 -37.73
N ARG A 126 -23.73 12.53 -37.04
CA ARG A 126 -25.10 12.43 -37.60
C ARG A 126 -26.04 13.36 -36.83
N PRO A 127 -25.98 14.67 -37.09
CA PRO A 127 -26.63 15.68 -36.28
C PRO A 127 -28.17 15.57 -36.23
N GLU A 128 -28.81 15.21 -37.34
CA GLU A 128 -30.27 15.07 -37.42
C GLU A 128 -30.79 13.91 -36.55
N ALA A 129 -30.13 12.75 -36.60
CA ALA A 129 -30.48 11.59 -35.79
C ALA A 129 -30.25 11.83 -34.29
N ALA A 130 -29.30 12.70 -33.94
CA ALA A 130 -28.99 13.04 -32.56
C ALA A 130 -29.87 14.17 -31.99
N LEU A 131 -30.65 14.87 -32.83
CA LEU A 131 -31.43 16.04 -32.39
C LEU A 131 -32.51 15.66 -31.36
N GLU A 132 -33.28 14.61 -31.63
CA GLU A 132 -34.34 14.11 -30.75
C GLU A 132 -33.83 13.59 -29.38
N PRO A 133 -32.80 12.72 -29.29
CA PRO A 133 -32.27 12.32 -27.98
C PRO A 133 -31.60 13.48 -27.23
N THR A 134 -30.94 14.40 -27.95
CA THR A 134 -30.31 15.57 -27.33
C THR A 134 -31.35 16.56 -26.82
N SER A 135 -32.45 16.78 -27.55
CA SER A 135 -33.51 17.70 -27.13
C SER A 135 -34.18 17.23 -25.83
N ARG A 136 -34.39 15.91 -25.67
CA ARG A 136 -34.90 15.32 -24.43
C ARG A 136 -33.94 15.48 -23.26
N ASP A 137 -32.65 15.27 -23.47
CA ASP A 137 -31.63 15.47 -22.42
C ASP A 137 -31.55 16.95 -22.01
N VAL A 138 -31.55 17.87 -22.98
CA VAL A 138 -31.62 19.33 -22.73
C VAL A 138 -32.90 19.70 -21.98
N GLN A 139 -34.04 19.10 -22.33
CA GLN A 139 -35.31 19.31 -21.62
C GLN A 139 -35.20 18.90 -20.15
N VAL A 140 -34.74 17.68 -19.86
CA VAL A 140 -34.59 17.18 -18.49
C VAL A 140 -33.64 18.06 -17.68
N ARG A 141 -32.53 18.50 -18.29
CA ARG A 141 -31.58 19.43 -17.65
C ARG A 141 -32.22 20.78 -17.37
N LEU A 142 -32.99 21.32 -18.31
CA LEU A 142 -33.68 22.61 -18.18
C LEU A 142 -34.78 22.55 -17.12
N GLU A 143 -35.64 21.52 -17.13
CA GLU A 143 -36.66 21.27 -16.11
C GLU A 143 -36.04 21.22 -14.72
N LYS A 144 -34.95 20.46 -14.57
CA LYS A 144 -34.25 20.33 -13.30
C LYS A 144 -33.62 21.64 -12.84
N ALA A 145 -32.95 22.37 -13.74
CA ALA A 145 -32.31 23.65 -13.42
C ALA A 145 -33.32 24.73 -13.02
N VAL A 146 -34.48 24.71 -13.66
CA VAL A 146 -35.54 25.67 -13.42
C VAL A 146 -36.33 25.35 -12.14
N ALA A 147 -36.54 24.06 -11.83
CA ALA A 147 -37.05 23.63 -10.53
C ALA A 147 -36.08 24.03 -9.40
N GLU A 148 -34.78 23.81 -9.58
CA GLU A 148 -33.71 24.25 -8.66
C GLU A 148 -33.74 25.78 -8.45
N ALA A 149 -33.97 26.57 -9.51
CA ALA A 149 -34.09 28.02 -9.43
C ALA A 149 -35.35 28.50 -8.67
N ALA A 150 -36.47 27.76 -8.78
CA ALA A 150 -37.68 28.04 -8.03
C ALA A 150 -37.54 27.69 -6.53
N GLU A 151 -36.82 26.61 -6.20
CA GLU A 151 -36.55 26.20 -4.82
C GLU A 151 -35.81 27.28 -4.01
N LEU A 152 -34.96 28.10 -4.66
CA LEU A 152 -34.24 29.20 -4.00
C LEU A 152 -35.16 30.30 -3.43
N ARG A 153 -36.40 30.42 -3.92
CA ARG A 153 -37.36 31.45 -3.47
C ARG A 153 -38.23 30.99 -2.29
N ASP A 154 -38.26 29.70 -1.97
CA ASP A 154 -39.11 29.13 -0.92
C ASP A 154 -38.39 29.10 0.44
N ARG A 155 -38.67 30.10 1.29
CA ARG A 155 -38.04 30.26 2.62
C ARG A 155 -38.37 29.13 3.59
N LEU A 156 -39.55 28.52 3.49
CA LEU A 156 -39.95 27.42 4.39
C LEU A 156 -39.19 26.13 4.06
N ARG A 157 -38.92 25.92 2.77
CA ARG A 157 -38.10 24.79 2.32
C ARG A 157 -36.65 24.91 2.78
N ILE A 158 -36.04 26.09 2.65
CA ILE A 158 -34.68 26.36 3.15
C ILE A 158 -34.56 26.05 4.66
N ALA A 159 -35.57 26.41 5.46
CA ALA A 159 -35.58 26.11 6.90
C ALA A 159 -35.68 24.60 7.19
N THR A 160 -36.46 23.87 6.39
CA THR A 160 -36.60 22.41 6.51
C THR A 160 -35.30 21.70 6.10
N ASP A 161 -34.68 22.14 5.01
CA ASP A 161 -33.41 21.59 4.52
C ASP A 161 -32.27 21.84 5.52
N LEU A 162 -32.29 22.99 6.21
CA LEU A 162 -31.36 23.28 7.31
C LEU A 162 -31.54 22.32 8.49
N LEU A 163 -32.78 22.05 8.91
CA LEU A 163 -33.07 21.08 9.98
C LEU A 163 -32.62 19.66 9.61
N VAL A 164 -32.85 19.25 8.37
CA VAL A 164 -32.39 17.95 7.86
C VAL A 164 -30.85 17.88 7.83
N CYS A 165 -30.17 18.95 7.43
CA CYS A 165 -28.71 19.05 7.47
C CYS A 165 -28.16 18.97 8.90
N LEU A 166 -28.82 19.61 9.87
CA LEU A 166 -28.45 19.52 11.29
C LEU A 166 -28.59 18.09 11.81
N GLY A 167 -29.70 17.41 11.49
CA GLY A 167 -29.92 16.01 11.84
C GLY A 167 -28.89 15.07 11.22
N ALA A 168 -28.59 15.24 9.93
CA ALA A 168 -27.58 14.45 9.23
C ALA A 168 -26.17 14.68 9.79
N SER A 169 -25.84 15.90 10.19
CA SER A 169 -24.55 16.24 10.81
C SER A 169 -24.39 15.61 12.19
N LEU A 170 -25.47 15.58 12.99
CA LEU A 170 -25.48 14.87 14.27
C LEU A 170 -25.30 13.37 14.08
N LEU A 171 -25.98 12.78 13.09
CA LEU A 171 -25.86 11.36 12.77
C LEU A 171 -24.46 11.00 12.26
N ALA A 172 -23.87 11.81 11.37
CA ALA A 172 -22.50 11.61 10.91
C ALA A 172 -21.48 11.68 12.06
N SER A 173 -21.63 12.66 12.96
CA SER A 173 -20.76 12.82 14.13
C SER A 173 -20.86 11.64 15.11
N THR A 174 -22.07 11.09 15.31
CA THR A 174 -22.27 9.90 16.15
C THR A 174 -21.66 8.65 15.52
N LEU A 175 -21.81 8.46 14.21
CA LEU A 175 -21.19 7.34 13.48
C LEU A 175 -19.67 7.40 13.49
N VAL A 176 -19.06 8.56 13.18
CA VAL A 176 -17.59 8.73 13.24
C VAL A 176 -17.07 8.45 14.65
N SER A 177 -17.74 9.01 15.66
CA SER A 177 -17.41 8.74 17.06
C SER A 177 -17.52 7.24 17.40
N GLY A 178 -18.57 6.57 16.91
CA GLY A 178 -18.78 5.14 17.10
C GLY A 178 -17.67 4.29 16.49
N THR A 179 -17.26 4.58 15.26
CA THR A 179 -16.15 3.89 14.56
C THR A 179 -14.82 4.06 15.31
N LEU A 180 -14.51 5.28 15.76
CA LEU A 180 -13.29 5.55 16.53
C LEU A 180 -13.31 4.84 17.89
N GLN A 181 -14.46 4.78 18.56
CA GLN A 181 -14.61 4.04 19.81
C GLN A 181 -14.51 2.54 19.61
N LEU A 182 -15.09 2.00 18.53
CA LEU A 182 -14.99 0.59 18.19
C LEU A 182 -13.54 0.22 17.91
N ARG A 183 -12.79 1.05 17.17
CA ARG A 183 -11.34 0.89 16.95
C ARG A 183 -10.57 0.76 18.26
N GLU A 184 -10.82 1.65 19.22
CA GLU A 184 -10.18 1.61 20.54
C GLU A 184 -10.56 0.36 21.34
N ARG A 185 -11.83 -0.04 21.32
CA ARG A 185 -12.30 -1.26 22.00
C ARG A 185 -11.70 -2.53 21.40
N VAL A 186 -11.60 -2.60 20.07
CA VAL A 186 -10.97 -3.72 19.36
C VAL A 186 -9.49 -3.79 19.71
N ALA A 187 -8.77 -2.67 19.67
CA ALA A 187 -7.36 -2.62 20.06
C ALA A 187 -7.17 -3.08 21.52
N GLN A 188 -8.01 -2.61 22.44
CA GLN A 188 -7.95 -2.99 23.86
C GLN A 188 -8.31 -4.47 24.09
N ARG A 189 -9.31 -5.02 23.39
CA ARG A 189 -9.67 -6.44 23.48
C ARG A 189 -8.58 -7.35 22.93
N ILE A 190 -7.93 -6.95 21.85
CA ILE A 190 -6.77 -7.67 21.31
C ILE A 190 -5.67 -7.69 22.38
N HIS A 191 -5.28 -6.54 22.94
CA HIS A 191 -4.29 -6.49 24.02
C HIS A 191 -4.68 -7.35 25.24
N ALA A 192 -5.94 -7.30 25.69
CA ALA A 192 -6.42 -8.06 26.85
C ALA A 192 -6.49 -9.58 26.62
N ALA A 193 -6.84 -10.02 25.40
CA ALA A 193 -6.87 -11.45 25.06
C ALA A 193 -5.46 -12.07 25.05
N LEU A 194 -4.44 -11.28 24.72
CA LEU A 194 -3.06 -11.72 24.59
C LEU A 194 -2.26 -11.69 25.90
N HIS A 195 -2.64 -10.85 26.87
CA HIS A 195 -2.06 -10.88 28.22
C HIS A 195 -2.74 -11.89 29.16
N ARG A 196 -3.67 -12.73 28.66
CA ARG A 196 -4.07 -13.91 29.44
C ARG A 196 -2.86 -14.82 29.60
N PRO A 197 -2.50 -15.24 30.82
CA PRO A 197 -1.33 -16.08 31.05
C PRO A 197 -1.46 -17.33 30.18
N ALA A 198 -0.61 -17.44 29.17
CA ALA A 198 -0.59 -18.58 28.27
C ALA A 198 -0.29 -19.82 29.11
N SER A 199 -1.19 -20.80 29.07
CA SER A 199 -0.93 -22.12 29.66
C SER A 199 0.35 -22.70 29.03
N ALA A 200 1.15 -23.37 29.85
CA ALA A 200 2.50 -23.86 29.55
C ALA A 200 2.52 -25.01 28.52
N THR A 201 1.99 -24.80 27.31
CA THR A 201 2.04 -25.75 26.20
C THR A 201 2.99 -25.23 25.11
N ALA A 202 3.80 -26.12 24.56
CA ALA A 202 4.83 -25.80 23.56
C ALA A 202 4.25 -25.13 22.29
N GLY A 203 2.97 -25.39 21.96
CA GLY A 203 2.24 -24.72 20.87
C GLY A 203 2.00 -23.23 21.12
N ALA A 204 1.76 -22.82 22.38
CA ALA A 204 1.48 -21.42 22.74
C ALA A 204 2.70 -20.50 22.59
N ARG A 205 3.92 -21.03 22.79
CA ARG A 205 5.18 -20.27 22.57
C ARG A 205 5.49 -20.01 21.09
N LEU A 206 5.15 -20.94 20.20
CA LEU A 206 5.30 -20.74 18.76
C LEU A 206 4.30 -19.71 18.23
N VAL A 207 3.05 -19.75 18.72
CA VAL A 207 2.03 -18.73 18.40
C VAL A 207 2.44 -17.34 18.91
N ALA A 208 3.10 -17.24 20.07
CA ALA A 208 3.56 -15.97 20.63
C ALA A 208 4.66 -15.26 19.81
N ILE A 209 5.51 -15.98 19.08
CA ILE A 209 6.53 -15.37 18.21
C ILE A 209 5.92 -14.88 16.89
N PHE A 210 4.94 -15.60 16.35
CA PHE A 210 4.16 -15.13 15.20
C PHE A 210 3.18 -14.01 15.57
N SER A 211 2.72 -13.96 16.83
CA SER A 211 1.75 -12.96 17.27
C SER A 211 2.33 -11.56 17.27
N GLU A 212 3.61 -11.37 17.61
CA GLU A 212 4.22 -10.04 17.69
C GLU A 212 4.22 -9.28 16.35
N HIS A 213 4.55 -9.97 15.25
CA HIS A 213 4.48 -9.38 13.89
C HIS A 213 3.03 -9.32 13.37
N ALA A 214 2.19 -10.30 13.72
CA ALA A 214 0.77 -10.28 13.38
C ALA A 214 0.02 -9.12 14.08
N HIS A 215 0.48 -8.64 15.25
CA HIS A 215 -0.11 -7.49 15.95
C HIS A 215 0.07 -6.19 15.17
N VAL A 216 1.26 -5.96 14.61
CA VAL A 216 1.53 -4.74 13.83
C VAL A 216 0.69 -4.75 12.56
N ALA A 217 0.65 -5.88 11.85
CA ALA A 217 -0.17 -6.04 10.65
C ALA A 217 -1.66 -5.88 10.96
N CYS A 218 -2.19 -6.56 11.98
CA CYS A 218 -3.60 -6.47 12.38
C CYS A 218 -3.99 -5.05 12.82
N ARG A 219 -3.12 -4.35 13.54
CA ARG A 219 -3.36 -2.95 13.94
C ARG A 219 -3.36 -2.02 12.73
N LEU A 220 -2.44 -2.22 11.79
CA LEU A 220 -2.35 -1.43 10.56
C LEU A 220 -3.61 -1.63 9.71
N VAL A 221 -4.04 -2.88 9.52
CA VAL A 221 -5.28 -3.22 8.80
C VAL A 221 -6.51 -2.65 9.50
N THR A 222 -6.65 -2.83 10.81
CA THR A 222 -7.80 -2.30 11.57
C THR A 222 -7.84 -0.77 11.54
N ASN A 223 -6.67 -0.11 11.59
CA ASN A 223 -6.58 1.34 11.51
C ASN A 223 -6.91 1.85 10.11
N ALA A 224 -6.38 1.20 9.06
CA ALA A 224 -6.72 1.50 7.67
C ALA A 224 -8.22 1.34 7.43
N ALA A 225 -8.81 0.23 7.87
CA ALA A 225 -10.25 -0.02 7.76
C ALA A 225 -11.09 1.04 8.49
N ALA A 226 -10.70 1.43 9.71
CA ALA A 226 -11.39 2.48 10.45
C ALA A 226 -11.34 3.84 9.73
N TRP A 227 -10.19 4.21 9.17
CA TRP A 227 -10.04 5.44 8.41
C TRP A 227 -10.82 5.43 7.09
N VAL A 228 -10.86 4.29 6.39
CA VAL A 228 -11.70 4.11 5.20
C VAL A 228 -13.17 4.30 5.56
N ILE A 229 -13.66 3.68 6.65
CA ILE A 229 -15.04 3.85 7.11
C ILE A 229 -15.33 5.31 7.46
N VAL A 230 -14.41 5.99 8.17
CA VAL A 230 -14.57 7.41 8.49
C VAL A 230 -14.66 8.25 7.21
N LEU A 231 -13.77 8.01 6.24
CA LEU A 231 -13.77 8.73 4.97
C LEU A 231 -15.07 8.52 4.18
N LEU A 232 -15.62 7.30 4.18
CA LEU A 232 -16.91 7.00 3.57
C LEU A 232 -18.07 7.73 4.26
N ILE A 233 -18.06 7.81 5.59
CA ILE A 233 -19.07 8.57 6.35
C ILE A 233 -18.96 10.06 6.03
N LEU A 234 -17.74 10.61 6.02
CA LEU A 234 -17.48 12.01 5.68
C LEU A 234 -18.01 12.34 4.28
N ASP A 235 -17.67 11.52 3.29
CA ASP A 235 -18.10 11.72 1.90
C ASP A 235 -19.62 11.64 1.73
N THR A 236 -20.24 10.62 2.34
CA THR A 236 -21.69 10.46 2.30
C THR A 236 -22.38 11.67 2.92
N TRP A 237 -21.85 12.20 4.04
CA TRP A 237 -22.38 13.40 4.66
C TRP A 237 -22.17 14.65 3.80
N VAL A 238 -20.95 14.90 3.29
CA VAL A 238 -20.68 16.05 2.43
C VAL A 238 -21.61 16.02 1.22
N THR A 239 -21.68 14.88 0.54
CA THR A 239 -22.57 14.66 -0.60
C THR A 239 -24.03 14.93 -0.24
N PHE A 240 -24.51 14.41 0.89
CA PHE A 240 -25.88 14.64 1.36
C PHE A 240 -26.16 16.12 1.61
N VAL A 241 -25.28 16.83 2.32
CA VAL A 241 -25.42 18.27 2.60
C VAL A 241 -25.43 19.07 1.29
N LEU A 242 -24.54 18.74 0.35
CA LEU A 242 -24.49 19.41 -0.96
C LEU A 242 -25.75 19.15 -1.79
N LEU A 243 -26.36 17.96 -1.70
CA LEU A 243 -27.58 17.64 -2.46
C LEU A 243 -28.83 18.40 -1.97
N GLN A 244 -28.85 18.82 -0.71
CA GLN A 244 -30.00 19.53 -0.14
C GLN A 244 -30.13 20.96 -0.66
N PHE A 245 -29.02 21.65 -0.90
CA PHE A 245 -29.07 23.02 -1.40
C PHE A 245 -29.03 23.04 -2.94
N ALA A 246 -30.03 23.65 -3.56
CA ALA A 246 -30.16 23.71 -5.02
C ALA A 246 -28.89 24.23 -5.73
N TRP A 247 -28.21 25.22 -5.14
CA TRP A 247 -26.96 25.77 -5.68
C TRP A 247 -25.78 24.78 -5.64
N THR A 248 -25.70 23.93 -4.62
CA THR A 248 -24.57 23.00 -4.43
C THR A 248 -24.88 21.57 -4.88
N ARG A 249 -26.13 21.27 -5.26
CA ARG A 249 -26.59 19.96 -5.74
C ARG A 249 -25.77 19.42 -6.92
N PRO A 250 -25.40 20.20 -7.95
CA PRO A 250 -24.54 19.70 -9.04
C PRO A 250 -23.15 19.23 -8.56
N TRP A 251 -22.57 19.91 -7.57
CA TRP A 251 -21.28 19.51 -6.99
C TRP A 251 -21.41 18.23 -6.15
N GLY A 252 -22.52 18.03 -5.45
CA GLY A 252 -22.84 16.78 -4.75
C GLY A 252 -22.99 15.59 -5.71
N GLU A 253 -23.69 15.77 -6.82
CA GLU A 253 -23.87 14.74 -7.87
C GLU A 253 -22.52 14.28 -8.44
N GLN A 254 -21.63 15.25 -8.73
CA GLN A 254 -20.30 14.97 -9.28
C GLN A 254 -19.38 14.32 -8.24
N SER A 255 -19.39 14.78 -6.98
CA SER A 255 -18.61 14.19 -5.88
C SER A 255 -18.97 12.72 -5.65
N SER A 256 -20.26 12.39 -5.62
CA SER A 256 -20.75 11.02 -5.40
C SER A 256 -20.27 10.05 -6.48
N THR A 257 -20.17 10.53 -7.72
CA THR A 257 -19.76 9.71 -8.86
C THR A 257 -18.26 9.48 -8.83
N TRP A 258 -17.48 10.53 -8.56
CA TRP A 258 -16.04 10.42 -8.40
C TRP A 258 -15.64 9.51 -7.23
N MET A 259 -16.28 9.65 -6.06
CA MET A 259 -15.99 8.79 -4.91
C MET A 259 -16.30 7.32 -5.19
N ARG A 260 -17.45 7.02 -5.82
CA ARG A 260 -17.79 5.64 -6.20
C ARG A 260 -16.75 5.05 -7.14
N GLU A 261 -16.28 5.82 -8.12
CA GLU A 261 -15.23 5.38 -9.03
C GLU A 261 -13.93 5.07 -8.28
N VAL A 262 -13.50 5.97 -7.40
CA VAL A 262 -12.31 5.77 -6.56
C VAL A 262 -12.46 4.54 -5.66
N LEU A 263 -13.61 4.38 -5.00
CA LEU A 263 -13.90 3.25 -4.13
C LEU A 263 -13.90 1.92 -4.91
N HIS A 264 -14.52 1.89 -6.09
CA HIS A 264 -14.50 0.73 -6.98
C HIS A 264 -13.08 0.40 -7.45
N HIS A 265 -12.26 1.41 -7.76
CA HIS A 265 -10.86 1.22 -8.13
C HIS A 265 -10.05 0.58 -6.99
N PHE A 266 -10.15 1.10 -5.76
CA PHE A 266 -9.46 0.52 -4.61
C PHE A 266 -9.98 -0.87 -4.24
N ALA A 267 -11.30 -1.08 -4.28
CA ALA A 267 -11.92 -2.36 -3.97
C ALA A 267 -11.49 -3.45 -4.98
N SER A 268 -11.53 -3.13 -6.27
CA SER A 268 -11.09 -4.05 -7.33
C SER A 268 -9.59 -4.33 -7.26
N ALA A 269 -8.75 -3.33 -7.00
CA ALA A 269 -7.31 -3.52 -6.80
C ALA A 269 -7.00 -4.42 -5.59
N THR A 270 -7.72 -4.23 -4.48
CA THR A 270 -7.55 -5.06 -3.27
C THR A 270 -8.00 -6.49 -3.53
N ALA A 271 -9.16 -6.68 -4.19
CA ALA A 271 -9.66 -8.01 -4.55
C ALA A 271 -8.70 -8.73 -5.50
N ALA A 272 -8.12 -8.02 -6.47
CA ALA A 272 -7.14 -8.56 -7.41
C ALA A 272 -5.81 -8.94 -6.74
N ALA A 273 -5.45 -8.34 -5.60
CA ALA A 273 -4.24 -8.68 -4.85
C ALA A 273 -4.36 -9.99 -4.06
N VAL A 274 -5.57 -10.41 -3.67
CA VAL A 274 -5.78 -11.60 -2.81
C VAL A 274 -5.23 -12.88 -3.44
N PRO A 275 -5.54 -13.23 -4.70
CA PRO A 275 -5.00 -14.44 -5.34
C PRO A 275 -3.48 -14.48 -5.34
N GLY A 276 -2.82 -13.37 -5.67
CA GLY A 276 -1.35 -13.27 -5.67
C GLY A 276 -0.76 -13.53 -4.28
N LEU A 277 -1.32 -12.91 -3.24
CA LEU A 277 -0.88 -13.13 -1.87
C LEU A 277 -1.08 -14.59 -1.40
N VAL A 278 -2.15 -15.26 -1.84
CA VAL A 278 -2.37 -16.69 -1.56
C VAL A 278 -1.28 -17.54 -2.21
N VAL A 279 -0.96 -17.29 -3.48
CA VAL A 279 0.12 -18.01 -4.19
C VAL A 279 1.49 -17.75 -3.55
N ALA A 280 1.81 -16.49 -3.24
CA ALA A 280 3.04 -16.14 -2.53
C ALA A 280 3.12 -16.85 -1.16
N GLY A 281 2.02 -16.86 -0.40
CA GLY A 281 1.91 -17.58 0.87
C GLY A 281 2.11 -19.09 0.71
N LEU A 282 1.56 -19.68 -0.35
CA LEU A 282 1.75 -21.09 -0.68
C LEU A 282 3.22 -21.42 -1.01
N ILE A 283 3.90 -20.57 -1.79
CA ILE A 283 5.33 -20.71 -2.10
C ILE A 283 6.15 -20.71 -0.80
N PHE A 284 5.91 -19.76 0.11
CA PHE A 284 6.59 -19.72 1.41
C PHE A 284 6.28 -20.93 2.28
N ALA A 285 5.03 -21.41 2.27
CA ALA A 285 4.63 -22.60 3.02
C ALA A 285 5.36 -23.85 2.52
N ILE A 286 5.44 -24.04 1.19
CA ILE A 286 6.18 -25.14 0.55
C ILE A 286 7.67 -25.02 0.91
N ALA A 287 8.26 -23.83 0.73
CA ALA A 287 9.66 -23.60 1.04
C ALA A 287 9.99 -23.95 2.51
N ARG A 288 9.12 -23.52 3.44
CA ARG A 288 9.25 -23.86 4.86
C ARG A 288 9.11 -25.35 5.12
N MET A 289 8.19 -26.03 4.43
CA MET A 289 8.00 -27.47 4.57
C MET A 289 9.24 -28.25 4.08
N VAL A 290 9.80 -27.87 2.93
CA VAL A 290 11.02 -28.49 2.39
C VAL A 290 12.23 -28.23 3.30
N SER A 291 12.41 -27.01 3.80
CA SER A 291 13.48 -26.71 4.77
C SER A 291 13.35 -27.53 6.05
N ARG A 292 12.12 -27.70 6.59
CA ARG A 292 11.88 -28.57 7.74
C ARG A 292 12.12 -30.04 7.43
N ALA A 293 11.73 -30.51 6.25
CA ALA A 293 11.97 -31.89 5.81
C ALA A 293 13.48 -32.17 5.69
N ASN A 294 14.24 -31.24 5.09
CA ASN A 294 15.69 -31.31 5.01
C ASN A 294 16.34 -31.37 6.40
N ALA A 295 15.89 -30.50 7.32
CA ALA A 295 16.36 -30.50 8.70
C ALA A 295 16.05 -31.83 9.43
N ALA A 296 14.83 -32.38 9.24
CA ALA A 296 14.42 -33.63 9.85
C ALA A 296 15.16 -34.84 9.25
N PHE A 297 15.45 -34.82 7.95
CA PHE A 297 16.23 -35.86 7.27
C PHE A 297 17.68 -35.86 7.77
N LEU A 298 18.32 -34.69 7.81
CA LEU A 298 19.71 -34.54 8.29
C LEU A 298 19.84 -34.90 9.78
N HIS A 299 18.84 -34.60 10.60
CA HIS A 299 18.85 -35.02 12.01
C HIS A 299 18.78 -36.55 12.14
N ARG A 300 18.03 -37.25 11.28
CA ARG A 300 17.97 -38.72 11.25
C ARG A 300 19.27 -39.36 10.78
N VAL A 301 19.96 -38.73 9.82
CA VAL A 301 21.30 -39.16 9.39
C VAL A 301 22.32 -38.97 10.51
N GLN A 302 22.23 -37.88 11.29
CA GLN A 302 23.11 -37.65 12.45
C GLN A 302 22.87 -38.62 13.61
N SER A 303 21.65 -39.12 13.80
CA SER A 303 21.32 -40.08 14.86
C SER A 303 21.63 -41.54 14.51
N GLY A 304 22.19 -41.83 13.33
CA GLY A 304 22.80 -43.13 13.01
C GLY A 304 21.88 -44.20 12.42
N ASP A 305 20.60 -43.92 12.15
CA ASP A 305 19.64 -44.90 11.60
C ASP A 305 19.88 -45.24 10.12
N VAL A 306 20.62 -44.41 9.38
CA VAL A 306 20.94 -44.63 7.95
C VAL A 306 22.41 -44.28 7.71
N GLN A 307 23.26 -45.30 7.62
CA GLN A 307 24.67 -45.13 7.24
C GLN A 307 24.80 -44.99 5.72
N LEU A 308 24.68 -43.77 5.20
CA LEU A 308 25.09 -43.46 3.84
C LEU A 308 26.62 -43.26 3.83
N ALA A 309 27.36 -44.20 3.23
CA ALA A 309 28.82 -44.28 3.18
C ALA A 309 29.57 -43.04 2.60
N TRP A 310 28.84 -42.01 2.16
CA TRP A 310 29.37 -40.79 1.55
C TRP A 310 29.02 -39.50 2.32
N LEU A 311 28.27 -39.59 3.43
CA LEU A 311 27.80 -38.42 4.19
C LEU A 311 28.16 -38.52 5.68
N ASP A 312 29.44 -38.25 6.00
CA ASP A 312 29.92 -38.14 7.38
C ASP A 312 29.20 -37.01 8.14
N ALA A 313 28.95 -37.23 9.44
CA ALA A 313 28.28 -36.28 10.35
C ALA A 313 28.94 -34.89 10.38
N HIS A 314 30.23 -34.79 10.05
CA HIS A 314 30.98 -33.54 9.95
C HIS A 314 30.60 -32.66 8.75
N THR A 315 30.02 -33.22 7.70
CA THR A 315 29.58 -32.50 6.47
C THR A 315 28.11 -32.07 6.49
N ALA A 316 27.30 -32.62 7.39
CA ALA A 316 25.84 -32.44 7.41
C ALA A 316 25.40 -31.03 7.84
N LEU A 317 26.11 -30.40 8.79
CA LEU A 317 25.75 -29.09 9.35
C LEU A 317 25.96 -27.91 8.37
N PRO A 318 27.09 -27.80 7.65
CA PRO A 318 27.31 -26.73 6.68
C PRO A 318 26.37 -26.83 5.47
N ASN A 319 26.16 -28.04 4.94
CA ASN A 319 25.30 -28.27 3.78
C ASN A 319 23.85 -27.84 4.05
N ARG A 320 23.36 -28.06 5.28
CA ARG A 320 22.03 -27.62 5.72
C ARG A 320 21.83 -26.12 5.57
N ARG A 321 22.76 -25.32 6.10
CA ARG A 321 22.63 -23.85 6.10
C ARG A 321 22.65 -23.30 4.68
N VAL A 322 23.53 -23.82 3.83
CA VAL A 322 23.61 -23.41 2.42
C VAL A 322 22.33 -23.77 1.67
N CYS A 323 21.84 -25.01 1.79
CA CYS A 323 20.58 -25.42 1.17
C CYS A 323 19.39 -24.59 1.66
N ASP A 324 19.28 -24.36 2.98
CA ASP A 324 18.20 -23.54 3.55
C ASP A 324 18.27 -22.10 3.02
N THR A 325 19.46 -21.49 2.93
CA THR A 325 19.65 -20.14 2.37
C THR A 325 19.26 -20.08 0.89
N VAL A 326 19.74 -21.02 0.07
CA VAL A 326 19.42 -21.07 -1.38
C VAL A 326 17.92 -21.25 -1.59
N LEU A 327 17.29 -22.13 -0.81
CA LEU A 327 15.88 -22.40 -0.91
C LEU A 327 15.02 -21.19 -0.54
N TRP A 328 15.41 -20.44 0.51
CA TRP A 328 14.74 -19.18 0.86
C TRP A 328 14.94 -18.09 -0.19
N LEU A 329 16.14 -17.94 -0.75
CA LEU A 329 16.39 -17.00 -1.85
C LEU A 329 15.53 -17.32 -3.07
N PHE A 330 15.45 -18.60 -3.43
CA PHE A 330 14.60 -19.06 -4.52
C PHE A 330 13.10 -18.82 -4.24
N ALA A 331 12.65 -19.10 -3.02
CA ALA A 331 11.26 -18.84 -2.64
C ALA A 331 10.88 -17.36 -2.73
N VAL A 332 11.76 -16.45 -2.29
CA VAL A 332 11.56 -15.00 -2.40
C VAL A 332 11.51 -14.57 -3.87
N ALA A 333 12.43 -15.08 -4.71
CA ALA A 333 12.45 -14.76 -6.13
C ALA A 333 11.18 -15.25 -6.86
N MET A 334 10.69 -16.44 -6.53
CA MET A 334 9.46 -17.01 -7.11
C MET A 334 8.19 -16.33 -6.60
N ALA A 335 8.17 -15.87 -5.34
CA ALA A 335 7.03 -15.16 -4.77
C ALA A 335 6.92 -13.71 -5.25
N TYR A 336 8.02 -13.11 -5.73
CA TYR A 336 8.10 -11.71 -6.11
C TYR A 336 7.00 -11.25 -7.10
N PRO A 337 6.73 -11.95 -8.23
CA PRO A 337 5.73 -11.50 -9.21
C PRO A 337 4.30 -11.49 -8.65
N TYR A 338 4.04 -12.26 -7.59
CA TYR A 338 2.73 -12.38 -6.97
C TYR A 338 2.48 -11.35 -5.87
N LEU A 339 3.48 -10.52 -5.54
CA LEU A 339 3.32 -9.44 -4.58
C LEU A 339 2.57 -8.27 -5.22
N PRO A 340 1.56 -7.70 -4.53
CA PRO A 340 0.84 -6.55 -5.05
C PRO A 340 1.80 -5.37 -5.28
N GLY A 341 1.75 -4.81 -6.49
CA GLY A 341 2.64 -3.73 -6.91
C GLY A 341 3.94 -4.17 -7.59
N ALA A 342 4.20 -5.48 -7.73
CA ALA A 342 5.37 -6.00 -8.45
C ALA A 342 5.43 -5.57 -9.93
N GLU A 343 4.27 -5.38 -10.54
CA GLU A 343 4.13 -4.91 -11.94
C GLU A 343 4.41 -3.42 -12.11
N THR A 344 4.55 -2.65 -11.03
CA THR A 344 4.81 -1.21 -11.12
C THR A 344 6.28 -0.94 -11.48
N GLU A 345 6.50 0.02 -12.37
CA GLU A 345 7.84 0.38 -12.84
C GLU A 345 8.77 0.82 -11.70
N ALA A 346 8.23 1.60 -10.76
CA ALA A 346 8.97 2.06 -9.58
C ALA A 346 9.44 0.90 -8.69
N PHE A 347 8.56 -0.08 -8.43
CA PHE A 347 8.91 -1.22 -7.59
C PHE A 347 9.92 -2.14 -8.28
N ARG A 348 9.80 -2.31 -9.60
CA ARG A 348 10.78 -3.05 -10.41
C ARG A 348 12.16 -2.41 -10.36
N ALA A 349 12.24 -1.10 -10.56
CA ALA A 349 13.49 -0.34 -10.46
C ALA A 349 14.13 -0.45 -9.08
N LEU A 350 13.35 -0.29 -8.01
CA LEU A 350 13.83 -0.43 -6.63
C LEU A 350 14.35 -1.85 -6.35
N SER A 351 13.65 -2.86 -6.85
CA SER A 351 14.02 -4.27 -6.66
C SER A 351 15.34 -4.61 -7.36
N VAL A 352 15.53 -4.10 -8.57
CA VAL A 352 16.79 -4.26 -9.33
C VAL A 352 17.94 -3.56 -8.60
N MET A 353 17.75 -2.33 -8.14
CA MET A 353 18.77 -1.59 -7.40
C MET A 353 19.13 -2.27 -6.09
N THR A 354 18.14 -2.75 -5.33
CA THR A 354 18.35 -3.50 -4.08
C THR A 354 19.10 -4.81 -4.35
N GLY A 355 18.74 -5.53 -5.42
CA GLY A 355 19.43 -6.75 -5.84
C GLY A 355 20.89 -6.51 -6.22
N LEU A 356 21.17 -5.42 -6.94
CA LEU A 356 22.54 -5.02 -7.28
C LEU A 356 23.35 -4.67 -6.03
N MET A 357 22.79 -3.87 -5.12
CA MET A 357 23.43 -3.52 -3.85
C MET A 357 23.72 -4.75 -3.01
N LEU A 358 22.77 -5.68 -2.92
CA LEU A 358 22.95 -6.94 -2.20
C LEU A 358 24.04 -7.81 -2.85
N SER A 359 24.07 -7.90 -4.18
CA SER A 359 25.09 -8.64 -4.92
C SER A 359 26.51 -8.10 -4.66
N LEU A 360 26.67 -6.78 -4.74
CA LEU A 360 27.94 -6.10 -4.48
C LEU A 360 28.38 -6.26 -3.02
N GLY A 361 27.45 -6.09 -2.07
CA GLY A 361 27.72 -6.24 -0.63
C GLY A 361 28.01 -7.68 -0.21
N ALA A 362 27.38 -8.67 -0.84
CA ALA A 362 27.52 -10.09 -0.48
C ALA A 362 28.81 -10.72 -1.02
N SER A 363 29.49 -10.12 -2.00
CA SER A 363 30.69 -10.68 -2.64
C SER A 363 31.77 -11.11 -1.65
N SER A 364 32.04 -10.32 -0.61
CA SER A 364 33.04 -10.63 0.42
C SER A 364 32.66 -11.84 1.28
N ALA A 365 31.39 -11.93 1.69
CA ALA A 365 30.86 -13.00 2.51
C ALA A 365 30.79 -14.33 1.73
N VAL A 366 30.35 -14.27 0.47
CA VAL A 366 30.34 -15.43 -0.43
C VAL A 366 31.77 -15.95 -0.65
N GLY A 367 32.75 -15.06 -0.84
CA GLY A 367 34.16 -15.46 -0.97
C GLY A 367 34.72 -16.16 0.27
N GLN A 368 34.37 -15.72 1.48
CA GLN A 368 34.74 -16.40 2.74
C GLN A 368 34.10 -17.78 2.85
N ALA A 369 32.81 -17.88 2.52
CA ALA A 369 32.08 -19.14 2.56
C ALA A 369 32.65 -20.16 1.56
N LEU A 370 32.95 -19.73 0.33
CA LEU A 370 33.54 -20.59 -0.70
C LEU A 370 34.93 -21.09 -0.30
N SER A 371 35.76 -20.22 0.28
CA SER A 371 37.09 -20.58 0.77
C SER A 371 37.02 -21.63 1.90
N GLY A 372 36.13 -21.43 2.87
CA GLY A 372 35.92 -22.38 3.97
C GLY A 372 35.37 -23.73 3.48
N LEU A 373 34.42 -23.70 2.54
CA LEU A 373 33.83 -24.91 1.95
C LEU A 373 34.86 -25.70 1.14
N SER A 374 35.70 -25.00 0.36
CA SER A 374 36.78 -25.62 -0.43
C SER A 374 37.81 -26.30 0.46
N LEU A 375 38.25 -25.67 1.56
CA LEU A 375 39.19 -26.27 2.52
C LEU A 375 38.59 -27.52 3.19
N MET A 376 37.29 -27.50 3.50
CA MET A 376 36.60 -28.63 4.13
C MET A 376 36.44 -29.83 3.18
N TYR A 377 36.06 -29.61 1.92
CA TYR A 377 35.88 -30.69 0.94
C TYR A 377 37.20 -31.23 0.37
N SER A 378 38.20 -30.37 0.16
CA SER A 378 39.52 -30.81 -0.30
C SER A 378 40.26 -31.65 0.74
N ARG A 379 39.83 -31.64 2.01
CA ARG A 379 40.49 -32.31 3.15
C ARG A 379 41.99 -31.98 3.27
N SER A 380 42.41 -30.83 2.75
CA SER A 380 43.82 -30.37 2.77
C SER A 380 44.34 -30.12 4.18
N LEU A 381 43.44 -29.86 5.14
CA LEU A 381 43.76 -29.70 6.56
C LEU A 381 42.88 -30.65 7.36
N ARG A 382 43.49 -31.44 8.24
CA ARG A 382 42.76 -32.26 9.22
C ARG A 382 43.11 -31.82 10.63
N VAL A 383 42.12 -31.90 11.52
CA VAL A 383 42.34 -31.67 12.95
C VAL A 383 43.40 -32.64 13.47
N GLY A 384 44.37 -32.12 14.22
CA GLY A 384 45.51 -32.87 14.76
C GLY A 384 46.73 -32.93 13.84
N GLN A 385 46.68 -32.40 12.62
CA GLN A 385 47.86 -32.33 11.75
C GLN A 385 48.75 -31.14 12.10
N HIS A 386 50.06 -31.35 12.09
CA HIS A 386 51.06 -30.30 12.23
C HIS A 386 51.34 -29.68 10.86
N VAL A 387 51.07 -28.38 10.71
CA VAL A 387 51.11 -27.68 9.42
C VAL A 387 51.75 -26.31 9.59
N LYS A 388 52.41 -25.84 8.52
CA LYS A 388 52.88 -24.47 8.40
C LYS A 388 52.11 -23.78 7.29
N ILE A 389 51.43 -22.69 7.63
CA ILE A 389 50.59 -21.89 6.73
C ILE A 389 51.19 -20.48 6.69
N GLY A 390 51.89 -20.15 5.59
CA GLY A 390 52.71 -18.94 5.54
C GLY A 390 53.80 -18.94 6.61
N GLU A 391 53.75 -17.95 7.50
CA GLU A 391 54.71 -17.80 8.62
C GLU A 391 54.26 -18.47 9.92
N THR A 392 52.99 -18.90 10.01
CA THR A 392 52.44 -19.50 11.24
C THR A 392 52.56 -21.02 11.17
N GLU A 393 53.27 -21.59 12.14
CA GLU A 393 53.46 -23.04 12.31
C GLU A 393 52.70 -23.51 13.55
N GLY A 394 51.92 -24.59 13.42
CA GLY A 394 51.14 -25.10 14.54
C GLY A 394 50.32 -26.33 14.19
N THR A 395 49.69 -26.90 15.22
CA THR A 395 48.81 -28.06 15.08
C THR A 395 47.37 -27.60 14.94
N VAL A 396 46.63 -28.14 13.96
CA VAL A 396 45.23 -27.77 13.72
C VAL A 396 44.34 -28.24 14.87
N VAL A 397 43.77 -27.32 15.63
CA VAL A 397 42.88 -27.60 16.77
C VAL A 397 41.42 -27.72 16.31
N ALA A 398 40.97 -26.82 15.45
CA ALA A 398 39.60 -26.78 14.97
C ALA A 398 39.49 -26.10 13.61
N LEU A 399 38.65 -26.67 12.74
CA LEU A 399 38.24 -26.08 11.47
C LEU A 399 36.84 -25.50 11.63
N GLY A 400 36.74 -24.17 11.71
CA GLY A 400 35.47 -23.45 11.77
C GLY A 400 35.01 -22.97 10.39
N MET A 401 33.76 -22.51 10.29
CA MET A 401 33.17 -22.03 9.03
C MET A 401 33.88 -20.79 8.45
N PHE A 402 34.43 -19.94 9.31
CA PHE A 402 35.09 -18.69 8.93
C PHE A 402 36.56 -18.62 9.31
N THR A 403 36.97 -19.34 10.36
CA THR A 403 38.33 -19.34 10.89
C THR A 403 38.81 -20.76 11.19
N THR A 404 40.10 -20.99 11.02
CA THR A 404 40.81 -22.20 11.46
C THR A 404 41.68 -21.84 12.65
N ARG A 405 41.62 -22.64 13.72
CA ARG A 405 42.42 -22.45 14.93
C ARG A 405 43.63 -23.37 14.92
N LEU A 406 44.80 -22.78 15.07
CA LEU A 406 46.09 -23.46 15.19
C LEU A 406 46.63 -23.28 16.61
N HIS A 407 47.19 -24.33 17.19
CA HIS A 407 47.96 -24.24 18.42
C HIS A 407 49.45 -24.24 18.08
N THR A 408 50.14 -23.17 18.48
CA THR A 408 51.54 -22.91 18.16
C THR A 408 52.44 -23.67 19.14
N PRO A 409 53.65 -24.13 18.75
CA PRO A 409 54.61 -24.73 19.68
C PRO A 409 54.99 -23.84 20.87
N ALA A 410 54.84 -22.52 20.70
CA ALA A 410 55.03 -21.52 21.75
C ALA A 410 53.90 -21.47 22.81
N GLY A 411 52.82 -22.24 22.63
CA GLY A 411 51.68 -22.31 23.54
C GLY A 411 50.49 -21.41 23.18
N ASP A 412 50.58 -20.63 22.08
CA ASP A 412 49.54 -19.68 21.66
C ASP A 412 48.49 -20.31 20.72
N ASP A 413 47.22 -19.96 20.92
CA ASP A 413 46.10 -20.27 20.02
C ASP A 413 45.91 -19.17 18.97
N VAL A 414 46.28 -19.45 17.71
CA VAL A 414 46.17 -18.52 16.58
C VAL A 414 44.94 -18.85 15.74
N SER A 415 44.06 -17.87 15.51
CA SER A 415 42.88 -18.02 14.65
C SER A 415 43.08 -17.32 13.32
N LEU A 416 43.16 -18.09 12.23
CA LEU A 416 43.38 -17.58 10.88
C LEU A 416 42.07 -17.59 10.07
N PRO A 417 41.72 -16.52 9.33
CA PRO A 417 40.59 -16.52 8.41
C PRO A 417 40.77 -17.55 7.30
N ASN A 418 39.71 -18.30 6.96
CA ASN A 418 39.78 -19.36 5.94
C ASN A 418 40.18 -18.82 4.56
N LYS A 419 39.76 -17.59 4.19
CA LYS A 419 40.18 -16.92 2.96
C LYS A 419 41.67 -16.63 2.89
N LEU A 420 42.30 -16.35 4.05
CA LEU A 420 43.74 -16.11 4.12
C LEU A 420 44.52 -17.42 3.94
N ILE A 421 44.05 -18.51 4.58
CA ILE A 421 44.64 -19.84 4.43
C ILE A 421 44.57 -20.33 2.99
N PHE A 422 43.43 -20.15 2.33
CA PHE A 422 43.24 -20.57 0.94
C PHE A 422 44.22 -19.91 -0.04
N GLY A 423 44.65 -18.67 0.26
CA GLY A 423 45.61 -17.93 -0.56
C GLY A 423 47.08 -18.23 -0.27
N LEU A 424 47.39 -19.04 0.75
CA LEU A 424 48.76 -19.32 1.19
C LEU A 424 49.13 -20.79 0.95
N PRO A 425 50.42 -21.09 0.66
CA PRO A 425 50.87 -22.47 0.55
C PRO A 425 50.80 -23.18 1.91
N ILE A 426 50.21 -24.38 1.91
CA ILE A 426 50.09 -25.24 3.09
C ILE A 426 51.22 -26.27 3.05
N ARG A 427 52.14 -26.23 4.02
CA ARG A 427 53.20 -27.23 4.19
C ARG A 427 52.80 -28.21 5.30
N HIS A 428 52.76 -29.49 4.97
CA HIS A 428 52.48 -30.56 5.92
C HIS A 428 53.80 -30.99 6.55
N LEU A 429 53.93 -30.82 7.85
CA LEU A 429 55.14 -31.18 8.58
C LEU A 429 54.94 -32.57 9.19
N THR A 430 55.79 -33.51 8.82
CA THR A 430 55.85 -34.82 9.49
C THR A 430 56.55 -34.61 10.84
N PRO A 431 56.07 -35.21 11.95
CA PRO A 431 56.84 -35.21 13.20
C PRO A 431 58.23 -35.77 12.89
N SER A 432 59.28 -34.99 13.14
CA SER A 432 60.65 -35.44 12.93
C SER A 432 60.93 -36.59 13.89
N SER A 433 60.83 -37.82 13.40
CA SER A 433 61.45 -38.99 14.03
C SER A 433 62.96 -38.83 13.91
N GLY A 434 63.56 -38.06 14.82
CA GLY A 434 65.00 -37.82 14.79
C GLY A 434 65.42 -36.49 15.40
N GLN A 435 65.25 -36.33 16.71
CA GLN A 435 66.13 -35.43 17.47
C GLN A 435 66.33 -35.98 18.88
N GLY A 436 67.37 -36.82 18.99
CA GLY A 436 68.14 -37.11 20.20
C GLY A 436 67.37 -37.28 21.51
N MET A 437 66.61 -38.36 21.65
CA MET A 437 66.51 -39.00 22.96
C MET A 437 67.88 -39.64 23.19
N THR A 438 68.79 -38.94 23.86
CA THR A 438 69.98 -39.56 24.46
C THR A 438 69.46 -40.60 25.44
N ASP A 439 69.45 -41.85 24.99
CA ASP A 439 69.20 -43.02 25.82
C ASP A 439 70.24 -43.03 26.95
N PRO A 440 69.86 -42.81 28.22
CA PRO A 440 70.80 -42.83 29.33
C PRO A 440 71.43 -44.22 29.55
N GLN A 441 70.93 -45.26 28.88
CA GLN A 441 71.43 -46.63 29.04
C GLN A 441 72.54 -47.01 28.06
N ALA A 442 72.82 -46.23 27.02
CA ALA A 442 73.93 -46.50 26.09
C ALA A 442 75.31 -46.19 26.71
N ALA A 443 75.39 -45.23 27.64
CA ALA A 443 76.64 -44.86 28.32
C ALA A 443 77.10 -45.87 29.40
N ARG A 444 76.27 -46.85 29.76
CA ARG A 444 76.60 -47.87 30.79
C ARG A 444 77.15 -49.18 30.21
N ARG A 445 77.12 -49.35 28.89
CA ARG A 445 77.64 -50.55 28.22
C ARG A 445 79.14 -50.50 27.90
N ASP A 446 79.74 -49.32 27.91
CA ASP A 446 81.17 -49.15 27.57
C ASP A 446 82.15 -49.39 28.73
N ASP A 447 81.68 -49.58 29.97
CA ASP A 447 82.56 -49.73 31.16
C ASP A 447 82.74 -51.18 31.65
N MET A 448 82.19 -52.17 30.95
CA MET A 448 82.26 -53.60 31.33
C MET A 448 83.12 -54.47 30.38
N GLY A 449 83.94 -53.83 29.53
CA GLY A 449 84.61 -54.48 28.40
C GLY A 449 86.14 -54.43 28.36
N ARG A 450 86.84 -54.32 29.50
CA ARG A 450 88.31 -54.50 29.54
C ARG A 450 88.72 -55.71 30.37
N PRO A 451 89.16 -56.83 29.77
CA PRO A 451 89.89 -57.87 30.47
C PRO A 451 91.38 -57.53 30.61
N LEU A 452 91.84 -57.66 31.87
CA LEU A 452 93.20 -57.84 32.40
C LEU A 452 94.24 -56.73 32.18
#